data_AF-A0A8X6KW02-F1
#
_entry.id   AF-A0A8X6KW02-F1
#
_cell.length_a   1.000
_cell.length_b   1.000
_cell.length_c   1.000
_cell.angle_alpha   90.00
_cell.angle_beta   90.00
_cell.angle_gamma   90.00
#
_symmetry.space_group_name_H-M   'P 1'
#
loop_
_entity.id
_entity.type
_entity.pdbx_description
1 polymer ?
#
loop_
_entity_poly.entity_id
_entity_poly.type
_entity_poly.pdbx_seq_one_letter_code
_entity_poly.pdbx_strand_id
1 'polypeptide(L)'
;MVCGKNRDHLPLLEFVFVSPAPIDTAVKMSRRYEDLAQREKERAKDLENMAIFCETLASDLLAIAASNNTAGALLQAGDHKNTVFLDVLIELERKDVVAHSAVQKYLSDVWMGNLKWPAWQIILLFLAFIFCPITWMACSLPLHRLANIPIIKFMAYLVSHIFLIFLLCFSILNPYFPLWSSTQLVPHPHEWLLLFWILGFLVAVNVNPRERGGLGWIKLVIVTFGMIAIAIHVAGAFFHDDNRLVMLYIRNQLLAVCLLLAFFEF
;
A
#
# COMPACT_ATOMS: atom_id res chain seq x y z
N MET A 1 -30.38 -4.51 -25.05
CA MET A 1 -29.70 -5.80 -24.77
C MET A 1 -30.15 -6.96 -25.65
N VAL A 2 -31.43 -7.03 -26.06
CA VAL A 2 -31.93 -8.11 -26.94
C VAL A 2 -31.12 -8.24 -28.25
N CYS A 3 -30.65 -7.13 -28.83
CA CYS A 3 -29.84 -7.15 -30.06
C CYS A 3 -28.44 -7.76 -29.91
N GLY A 4 -27.83 -7.70 -28.71
CA GLY A 4 -26.49 -8.25 -28.47
C GLY A 4 -26.51 -9.77 -28.29
N LYS A 5 -27.51 -10.27 -27.56
CA LYS A 5 -27.70 -11.71 -27.31
C LYS A 5 -28.13 -12.47 -28.57
N ASN A 6 -28.93 -11.84 -29.42
CA ASN A 6 -29.40 -12.45 -30.67
C ASN A 6 -28.34 -12.53 -31.77
N ARG A 7 -27.16 -11.92 -31.57
CA ARG A 7 -26.05 -11.87 -32.54
C ARG A 7 -24.69 -12.09 -31.85
N ASP A 8 -24.61 -13.02 -30.90
CA ASP A 8 -23.34 -13.44 -30.27
C ASP A 8 -22.40 -12.29 -29.85
N HIS A 9 -22.95 -11.19 -29.32
CA HIS A 9 -22.21 -10.01 -28.89
C HIS A 9 -21.43 -9.26 -30.00
N LEU A 10 -21.65 -9.58 -31.28
CA LEU A 10 -21.04 -8.87 -32.44
C LEU A 10 -21.20 -7.34 -32.39
N PRO A 11 -22.37 -6.77 -32.06
CA PRO A 11 -22.50 -5.30 -32.00
C PRO A 11 -21.60 -4.65 -30.95
N LEU A 12 -21.33 -5.36 -29.85
CA LEU A 12 -20.45 -4.88 -28.79
C LEU A 12 -18.98 -4.94 -29.22
N LEU A 13 -18.61 -6.04 -29.91
CA LEU A 13 -17.28 -6.20 -30.49
C LEU A 13 -16.99 -5.09 -31.53
N GLU A 14 -17.94 -4.84 -32.44
CA GLU A 14 -17.83 -3.82 -33.47
C GLU A 14 -17.72 -2.41 -32.86
N PHE A 15 -18.50 -2.13 -31.81
CA PHE A 15 -18.41 -0.87 -31.07
C PHE A 15 -17.01 -0.65 -30.46
N VAL A 16 -16.44 -1.69 -29.83
CA VAL A 16 -15.10 -1.61 -29.24
C VAL A 16 -14.04 -1.37 -30.32
N PHE A 17 -14.13 -2.05 -31.46
CA PHE A 17 -13.13 -1.90 -32.54
C PHE A 17 -13.22 -0.56 -33.28
N VAL A 18 -14.41 0.02 -33.42
CA VAL A 18 -14.61 1.33 -34.06
C VAL A 18 -14.13 2.48 -33.15
N SER A 19 -14.03 2.24 -31.84
CA SER A 19 -13.59 3.26 -30.89
C SER A 19 -12.12 3.67 -31.11
N PRO A 20 -11.75 4.94 -30.81
CA PRO A 20 -10.38 5.44 -31.00
C PRO A 20 -9.35 4.75 -30.09
N ALA A 21 -9.79 4.23 -28.95
CA ALA A 21 -8.98 3.46 -28.01
C ALA A 21 -9.74 2.18 -27.61
N PRO A 22 -9.58 1.08 -28.37
CA PRO A 22 -10.34 -0.16 -28.17
C PRO A 22 -10.16 -0.79 -26.79
N ILE A 23 -8.92 -0.83 -26.28
CA ILE A 23 -8.62 -1.44 -24.98
C ILE A 23 -9.26 -0.64 -23.84
N ASP A 24 -9.07 0.68 -23.85
CA ASP A 24 -9.65 1.57 -22.84
C ASP A 24 -11.19 1.55 -22.85
N THR A 25 -11.78 1.53 -24.04
CA THR A 25 -13.25 1.41 -24.20
C THR A 25 -13.75 0.08 -23.65
N ALA A 26 -13.09 -1.04 -23.95
CA ALA A 26 -13.48 -2.36 -23.44
C ALA A 26 -13.44 -2.42 -21.91
N VAL A 27 -12.37 -1.90 -21.29
CA VAL A 27 -12.18 -1.86 -19.83
C VAL A 27 -13.24 -0.99 -19.16
N LYS A 28 -13.49 0.23 -19.67
CA LYS A 28 -14.53 1.12 -19.14
C LYS A 28 -15.93 0.53 -19.32
N MET A 29 -16.21 -0.10 -20.45
CA MET A 29 -17.50 -0.76 -20.71
C MET A 29 -17.73 -1.94 -19.76
N SER A 30 -16.71 -2.76 -19.50
CA SER A 30 -16.78 -3.85 -18.53
C SER A 30 -17.23 -3.36 -17.15
N ARG A 31 -16.59 -2.29 -16.61
CA ARG A 31 -17.01 -1.71 -15.32
C ARG A 31 -18.43 -1.16 -15.36
N ARG A 32 -18.83 -0.51 -16.46
CA ARG A 32 -20.21 0.00 -16.59
C ARG A 32 -21.22 -1.13 -16.59
N TYR A 33 -20.92 -2.27 -17.20
CA TYR A 33 -21.81 -3.43 -17.17
C TYR A 33 -21.92 -4.04 -15.77
N GLU A 34 -20.83 -4.10 -15.00
CA GLU A 34 -20.88 -4.51 -13.58
C GLU A 34 -21.74 -3.57 -12.73
N ASP A 35 -21.50 -2.25 -12.84
CA ASP A 35 -22.26 -1.24 -12.11
C ASP A 35 -23.76 -1.32 -12.45
N LEU A 36 -24.09 -1.58 -13.72
CA LEU A 36 -25.46 -1.78 -14.18
C LEU A 36 -26.03 -3.11 -13.68
N ALA A 37 -25.25 -4.19 -13.63
CA ALA A 37 -25.69 -5.48 -13.09
C ALA A 37 -26.11 -5.36 -11.62
N GLN A 38 -25.38 -4.55 -10.84
CA GLN A 38 -25.72 -4.29 -9.43
C GLN A 38 -27.02 -3.50 -9.27
N ARG A 39 -27.33 -2.60 -10.21
CA ARG A 39 -28.55 -1.77 -10.20
C ARG A 39 -29.77 -2.53 -10.74
N GLU A 40 -29.61 -3.26 -11.85
CA GLU A 40 -30.67 -3.97 -12.56
C GLU A 40 -30.66 -5.48 -12.25
N LYS A 41 -31.24 -5.87 -11.10
CA LYS A 41 -31.24 -7.26 -10.64
C LYS A 41 -31.93 -8.25 -11.59
N GLU A 42 -32.95 -7.82 -12.34
CA GLU A 42 -33.68 -8.67 -13.28
C GLU A 42 -32.82 -9.16 -14.46
N ARG A 43 -31.80 -8.39 -14.83
CA ARG A 43 -30.90 -8.67 -15.96
C ARG A 43 -29.44 -8.83 -15.54
N ALA A 44 -29.18 -8.89 -14.24
CA ALA A 44 -27.83 -8.91 -13.67
C ALA A 44 -26.94 -9.98 -14.31
N LYS A 45 -27.46 -11.20 -14.52
CA LYS A 45 -26.72 -12.30 -15.12
C LYS A 45 -26.29 -12.02 -16.57
N ASP A 46 -27.16 -11.42 -17.38
CA ASP A 46 -26.82 -11.07 -18.76
C ASP A 46 -25.80 -9.91 -18.81
N LEU A 47 -25.93 -8.94 -17.91
CA LEU A 47 -24.98 -7.82 -17.75
C LEU A 47 -23.60 -8.28 -17.29
N GLU A 48 -23.55 -9.19 -16.32
CA GLU A 48 -22.31 -9.79 -15.82
C GLU A 48 -21.59 -10.59 -16.92
N ASN A 49 -22.33 -11.36 -17.72
CA ASN A 49 -21.75 -12.04 -18.88
C ASN A 49 -21.15 -11.05 -19.90
N MET A 50 -21.78 -9.89 -20.12
CA MET A 50 -21.23 -8.86 -21.01
C MET A 50 -20.00 -8.18 -20.40
N ALA A 51 -19.98 -7.98 -19.08
CA ALA A 51 -18.81 -7.45 -18.38
C ALA A 51 -17.59 -8.38 -18.55
N ILE A 52 -17.79 -9.68 -18.32
CA ILE A 52 -16.75 -10.71 -18.50
C ILE A 52 -16.28 -10.73 -19.96
N PHE A 53 -17.20 -10.69 -20.94
CA PHE A 53 -16.82 -10.65 -22.36
C PHE A 53 -15.95 -9.43 -22.70
N CYS A 54 -16.31 -8.24 -22.22
CA CYS A 54 -15.50 -7.03 -22.39
C CYS A 54 -14.13 -7.14 -21.72
N GLU A 55 -14.03 -7.80 -20.56
CA GLU A 55 -12.76 -8.00 -19.86
C GLU A 55 -11.84 -8.97 -20.60
N THR A 56 -12.37 -10.09 -21.09
CA THR A 56 -11.64 -11.03 -21.95
C THR A 56 -11.16 -10.33 -23.23
N LEU A 57 -12.04 -9.57 -23.88
CA LEU A 57 -11.69 -8.79 -25.08
C LEU A 57 -10.57 -7.79 -24.79
N ALA A 58 -10.61 -7.08 -23.65
CA ALA A 58 -9.55 -6.17 -23.26
C ALA A 58 -8.21 -6.89 -23.04
N SER A 59 -8.23 -8.05 -22.37
CA SER A 59 -7.04 -8.89 -22.16
C SER A 59 -6.43 -9.35 -23.48
N ASP A 60 -7.26 -9.84 -24.42
CA ASP A 60 -6.79 -10.33 -25.72
C ASP A 60 -6.21 -9.19 -26.56
N LEU A 61 -6.87 -8.03 -26.60
CA LEU A 61 -6.37 -6.85 -27.30
C LEU A 61 -5.06 -6.34 -26.69
N LEU A 62 -4.92 -6.39 -25.36
CA LEU A 62 -3.68 -6.04 -24.69
C LEU A 62 -2.56 -7.01 -25.05
N ALA A 63 -2.85 -8.31 -25.10
CA ALA A 63 -1.88 -9.34 -25.51
C ALA A 63 -1.37 -9.09 -26.93
N ILE A 64 -2.27 -8.80 -27.88
CA ILE A 64 -1.95 -8.48 -29.28
C ILE A 64 -1.17 -7.15 -29.38
N ALA A 65 -1.58 -6.13 -28.63
CA ALA A 65 -0.89 -4.84 -28.63
C ALA A 65 0.53 -4.95 -28.02
N ALA A 66 0.69 -5.76 -26.97
CA ALA A 66 1.96 -6.00 -26.30
C ALA A 66 2.92 -6.89 -27.12
N SER A 67 2.41 -7.76 -28.00
CA SER A 67 3.27 -8.50 -28.93
C SER A 67 3.81 -7.62 -30.05
N ASN A 68 3.03 -6.64 -30.50
CA ASN A 68 3.38 -5.78 -31.63
C ASN A 68 4.17 -4.53 -31.22
N ASN A 69 3.93 -4.00 -30.02
CA ASN A 69 4.55 -2.77 -29.50
C ASN A 69 5.18 -2.99 -28.12
N THR A 70 5.96 -2.02 -27.65
CA THR A 70 6.45 -2.03 -26.26
C THR A 70 5.27 -1.85 -25.30
N ALA A 71 4.95 -2.89 -24.52
CA ALA A 71 3.88 -2.86 -23.52
C ALA A 71 3.95 -1.64 -22.59
N GLY A 72 5.17 -1.17 -22.27
CA GLY A 72 5.36 0.03 -21.46
C GLY A 72 4.82 1.32 -22.11
N ALA A 73 4.95 1.49 -23.42
CA ALA A 73 4.42 2.67 -24.11
C ALA A 73 2.88 2.69 -24.09
N LEU A 74 2.25 1.51 -24.18
CA LEU A 74 0.80 1.37 -24.04
C LEU A 74 0.34 1.66 -22.61
N LEU A 75 1.03 1.12 -21.61
CA LEU A 75 0.67 1.27 -20.20
C LEU A 75 0.94 2.68 -19.67
N GLN A 76 1.91 3.40 -20.24
CA GLN A 76 2.20 4.81 -19.95
C GLN A 76 1.35 5.78 -20.77
N ALA A 77 0.56 5.31 -21.74
CA ALA A 77 -0.28 6.17 -22.55
C ALA A 77 -1.30 6.92 -21.67
N GLY A 78 -1.48 8.20 -21.94
CA GLY A 78 -2.43 9.04 -21.24
C GLY A 78 -3.84 8.89 -21.81
N ASP A 79 -4.83 8.80 -20.91
CA ASP A 79 -6.24 8.94 -21.26
C ASP A 79 -6.60 10.42 -21.59
N HIS A 80 -7.84 10.69 -22.00
CA HIS A 80 -8.36 12.06 -22.21
C HIS A 80 -8.25 12.97 -20.98
N LYS A 81 -8.10 12.39 -19.78
CA LYS A 81 -7.84 13.09 -18.50
C LYS A 81 -6.35 13.22 -18.14
N ASN A 82 -5.43 12.85 -19.04
CA ASN A 82 -4.00 12.71 -18.76
C ASN A 82 -3.67 11.75 -17.60
N THR A 83 -4.57 10.82 -17.27
CA THR A 83 -4.30 9.72 -16.34
C THR A 83 -3.61 8.59 -17.10
N VAL A 84 -2.58 8.01 -16.49
CA VAL A 84 -1.84 6.89 -17.09
C VAL A 84 -2.77 5.69 -17.23
N PHE A 85 -2.71 4.98 -18.36
CA PHE A 85 -3.60 3.85 -18.63
C PHE A 85 -3.53 2.76 -17.56
N LEU A 86 -2.33 2.48 -17.02
CA LEU A 86 -2.18 1.57 -15.87
C LEU A 86 -3.01 2.01 -14.65
N ASP A 87 -3.05 3.30 -14.33
CA ASP A 87 -3.84 3.82 -13.20
C ASP A 87 -5.33 3.64 -13.46
N VAL A 88 -5.77 3.78 -14.72
CA VAL A 88 -7.16 3.52 -15.13
C VAL A 88 -7.52 2.05 -14.95
N LEU A 89 -6.63 1.11 -15.32
CA LEU A 89 -6.84 -0.33 -15.08
C LEU A 89 -7.00 -0.65 -13.59
N ILE A 90 -6.19 -0.01 -12.74
CA ILE A 90 -6.21 -0.19 -11.29
C ILE A 90 -7.48 0.43 -10.67
N GLU A 91 -7.84 1.66 -11.08
CA GLU A 91 -9.03 2.36 -10.59
C GLU A 91 -10.33 1.61 -10.96
N LEU A 92 -10.36 0.97 -12.13
CA LEU A 92 -11.49 0.17 -12.59
C LEU A 92 -11.47 -1.28 -12.09
N GLU A 93 -10.51 -1.62 -11.21
CA GLU A 93 -10.35 -2.91 -10.54
C GLU A 93 -10.24 -4.11 -11.51
N ARG A 94 -9.63 -3.93 -12.69
CA ARG A 94 -9.49 -4.99 -13.71
C ARG A 94 -8.36 -5.96 -13.39
N LYS A 95 -8.62 -6.88 -12.48
CA LYS A 95 -7.60 -7.81 -11.96
C LYS A 95 -7.07 -8.74 -13.05
N ASP A 96 -7.92 -9.26 -13.93
CA ASP A 96 -7.49 -10.25 -14.93
C ASP A 96 -6.61 -9.61 -16.02
N VAL A 97 -6.95 -8.39 -16.44
CA VAL A 97 -6.15 -7.61 -17.41
C VAL A 97 -4.81 -7.21 -16.82
N VAL A 98 -4.78 -6.78 -15.55
CA VAL A 98 -3.52 -6.41 -14.86
C VAL A 98 -2.65 -7.65 -14.59
N ALA A 99 -3.25 -8.82 -14.35
CA ALA A 99 -2.53 -10.08 -14.14
C ALA A 99 -1.90 -10.65 -15.43
N HIS A 100 -2.20 -10.07 -16.60
CA HIS A 100 -1.64 -10.51 -17.86
C HIS A 100 -0.10 -10.44 -17.87
N SER A 101 0.56 -11.45 -18.45
CA SER A 101 2.02 -11.63 -18.37
C SER A 101 2.82 -10.44 -18.92
N ALA A 102 2.33 -9.77 -19.96
CA ALA A 102 2.98 -8.57 -20.51
C ALA A 102 2.94 -7.38 -19.54
N VAL A 103 1.82 -7.19 -18.83
CA VAL A 103 1.67 -6.13 -17.81
C VAL A 103 2.54 -6.45 -16.60
N GLN A 104 2.53 -7.70 -16.14
CA GLN A 104 3.35 -8.15 -15.01
C GLN A 104 4.85 -8.03 -15.29
N LYS A 105 5.30 -8.33 -16.52
CA LYS A 105 6.68 -8.11 -16.93
C LYS A 105 7.06 -6.63 -16.87
N TYR A 106 6.22 -5.75 -17.42
CA TYR A 106 6.45 -4.31 -17.35
C TYR A 106 6.46 -3.78 -15.90
N LEU A 107 5.53 -4.22 -15.05
CA LEU A 107 5.50 -3.86 -13.63
C LEU A 107 6.76 -4.35 -12.89
N SER A 108 7.25 -5.55 -13.21
CA SER A 108 8.50 -6.08 -12.67
C SER A 108 9.72 -5.24 -13.09
N ASP A 109 9.75 -4.81 -14.35
CA ASP A 109 10.80 -3.93 -14.87
C ASP A 109 10.75 -2.55 -14.19
N VAL A 110 9.57 -1.98 -13.98
CA VAL A 110 9.38 -0.73 -13.21
C VAL A 110 9.77 -0.90 -11.75
N TRP A 111 9.45 -2.05 -11.14
CA TRP A 111 9.77 -2.36 -9.75
C TRP A 111 11.28 -2.42 -9.49
N MET A 112 12.01 -3.10 -10.36
CA MET A 112 13.48 -3.17 -10.33
C MET A 112 14.11 -1.86 -10.81
N GLY A 113 13.42 -1.09 -11.65
CA GLY A 113 13.91 0.13 -12.25
C GLY A 113 15.22 -0.12 -13.03
N ASN A 114 16.26 0.63 -12.69
CA ASN A 114 17.57 0.47 -13.32
C ASN A 114 18.46 -0.59 -12.63
N LEU A 115 17.95 -1.32 -11.63
CA LEU A 115 18.72 -2.28 -10.84
C LEU A 115 18.73 -3.66 -11.52
N LYS A 116 19.86 -4.05 -12.10
CA LYS A 116 20.04 -5.37 -12.73
C LYS A 116 20.73 -6.39 -11.80
N TRP A 117 20.54 -6.26 -10.50
CA TRP A 117 21.26 -7.07 -9.52
C TRP A 117 20.62 -8.47 -9.38
N PRO A 118 21.43 -9.52 -9.19
CA PRO A 118 20.90 -10.83 -8.83
C PRO A 118 20.23 -10.78 -7.44
N ALA A 119 19.23 -11.64 -7.24
CA ALA A 119 18.41 -11.65 -6.02
C ALA A 119 19.22 -11.73 -4.71
N TRP A 120 20.33 -12.46 -4.69
CA TRP A 120 21.18 -12.58 -3.50
C TRP A 120 21.82 -11.24 -3.07
N GLN A 121 22.13 -10.34 -4.01
CA GLN A 121 22.67 -9.02 -3.67
C GLN A 121 21.59 -8.13 -3.05
N ILE A 122 20.34 -8.25 -3.51
CA ILE A 122 19.20 -7.55 -2.92
C ILE A 122 18.95 -8.07 -1.51
N ILE A 123 19.00 -9.39 -1.28
CA ILE A 123 18.87 -9.98 0.06
C ILE A 123 20.02 -9.54 0.97
N LEU A 124 21.25 -9.47 0.46
CA LEU A 124 22.39 -8.98 1.23
C LEU A 124 22.21 -7.49 1.60
N LEU A 125 21.70 -6.67 0.68
CA LEU A 125 21.37 -5.28 0.95
C LEU A 125 20.28 -5.16 2.04
N PHE A 126 19.25 -6.02 2.00
CA PHE A 126 18.23 -6.08 3.05
C PHE A 126 18.84 -6.34 4.43
N LEU A 127 19.71 -7.36 4.52
CA LEU A 127 20.39 -7.71 5.75
C LEU A 127 21.30 -6.57 6.23
N ALA A 128 21.99 -5.89 5.30
CA ALA A 128 22.81 -4.73 5.62
C ALA A 128 21.98 -3.59 6.23
N PHE A 129 20.77 -3.33 5.74
CA PHE A 129 19.86 -2.34 6.33
C PHE A 129 19.44 -2.69 7.77
N ILE A 130 19.20 -3.97 8.06
CA ILE A 130 18.82 -4.43 9.41
C ILE A 130 20.00 -4.31 10.38
N PHE A 131 21.19 -4.79 10.00
CA PHE A 131 22.34 -4.83 10.90
C PHE A 131 23.09 -3.50 11.00
N CYS A 132 22.98 -2.62 9.98
CA CYS A 132 23.65 -1.34 9.95
C CYS A 132 22.65 -0.21 9.63
N PRO A 133 22.04 0.42 10.67
CA PRO A 133 21.08 1.51 10.50
C PRO A 133 21.63 2.72 9.72
N ILE A 134 22.95 2.91 9.68
CA ILE A 134 23.60 3.99 8.92
C ILE A 134 23.37 3.79 7.41
N THR A 135 23.46 2.55 6.92
CA THR A 135 23.25 2.25 5.48
C THR A 135 21.80 2.46 5.08
N TRP A 136 20.86 2.04 5.94
CA TRP A 136 19.44 2.31 5.79
C TRP A 136 19.14 3.81 5.73
N MET A 137 19.69 4.60 6.65
CA MET A 137 19.46 6.05 6.70
C MET A 137 20.05 6.76 5.48
N ALA A 138 21.23 6.35 5.03
CA ALA A 138 21.85 6.89 3.81
C ALA A 138 21.03 6.62 2.54
N CYS A 139 20.43 5.42 2.42
CA CYS A 139 19.57 5.07 1.28
C CYS A 139 18.16 5.67 1.36
N SER A 140 17.70 6.02 2.56
CA SER A 140 16.40 6.68 2.78
C SER A 140 16.45 8.18 2.44
N LEU A 141 17.62 8.79 2.56
CA LEU A 141 17.83 10.18 2.16
C LEU A 141 17.84 10.32 0.63
N PRO A 142 17.26 11.38 0.06
CA PRO A 142 17.21 11.61 -1.39
C PRO A 142 18.59 11.95 -2.01
N LEU A 143 19.67 11.82 -1.23
CA LEU A 143 21.05 12.12 -1.63
C LEU A 143 21.59 11.10 -2.63
N HIS A 144 21.06 9.89 -2.67
CA HIS A 144 21.55 8.82 -3.55
C HIS A 144 20.54 8.46 -4.65
N ARG A 145 21.02 8.17 -5.86
CA ARG A 145 20.18 7.76 -7.01
C ARG A 145 19.35 6.49 -6.74
N LEU A 146 19.83 5.65 -5.83
CA LEU A 146 19.15 4.42 -5.40
C LEU A 146 17.85 4.71 -4.63
N ALA A 147 17.74 5.87 -3.97
CA ALA A 147 16.55 6.22 -3.20
C ALA A 147 15.30 6.38 -4.09
N ASN A 148 15.46 6.54 -5.41
CA ASN A 148 14.35 6.66 -6.35
C ASN A 148 13.77 5.32 -6.80
N ILE A 149 14.48 4.21 -6.58
CA ILE A 149 14.07 2.88 -7.06
C ILE A 149 12.97 2.30 -6.15
N PRO A 150 11.83 1.83 -6.69
CA PRO A 150 10.70 1.34 -5.89
C PRO A 150 11.05 0.23 -4.89
N ILE A 151 11.81 -0.78 -5.32
CA ILE A 151 12.21 -1.89 -4.44
C ILE A 151 13.00 -1.41 -3.21
N ILE A 152 13.88 -0.42 -3.39
CA ILE A 152 14.71 0.11 -2.29
C ILE A 152 13.86 0.92 -1.32
N LYS A 153 12.92 1.74 -1.84
CA LYS A 153 11.94 2.44 -0.99
C LYS A 153 11.12 1.45 -0.17
N PHE A 154 10.61 0.40 -0.81
CA PHE A 154 9.86 -0.65 -0.13
C PHE A 154 10.67 -1.31 0.99
N MET A 155 11.93 -1.69 0.71
CA MET A 155 12.81 -2.28 1.71
C MET A 155 13.12 -1.31 2.86
N ALA A 156 13.32 -0.03 2.57
CA ALA A 156 13.53 0.99 3.60
C ALA A 156 12.30 1.18 4.49
N TYR A 157 11.08 1.14 3.93
CA TYR A 157 9.83 1.13 4.71
C TYR A 157 9.72 -0.13 5.58
N LEU A 158 10.00 -1.30 5.01
CA LEU A 158 9.94 -2.57 5.74
C LEU A 158 10.94 -2.60 6.92
N VAL A 159 12.18 -2.17 6.71
CA VAL A 159 13.19 -2.12 7.77
C VAL A 159 12.83 -1.08 8.84
N SER A 160 12.30 0.09 8.44
CA SER A 160 11.78 1.09 9.38
C SER A 160 10.67 0.52 10.26
N HIS A 161 9.78 -0.30 9.69
CA HIS A 161 8.70 -0.98 10.42
C HIS A 161 9.23 -2.03 11.40
N ILE A 162 10.23 -2.82 10.99
CA ILE A 162 10.91 -3.77 11.88
C ILE A 162 11.55 -3.04 13.07
N PHE A 163 12.21 -1.90 12.84
CA PHE A 163 12.77 -1.09 13.93
C PHE A 163 11.69 -0.51 14.84
N LEU A 164 10.53 -0.10 14.32
CA LEU A 164 9.39 0.31 15.15
C LEU A 164 8.92 -0.83 16.06
N ILE A 165 8.76 -2.05 15.53
CA ILE A 165 8.38 -3.23 16.32
C ILE A 165 9.41 -3.48 17.43
N PHE A 166 10.71 -3.41 17.12
CA PHE A 166 11.77 -3.58 18.11
C PHE A 166 11.72 -2.51 19.20
N LEU A 167 11.49 -1.24 18.82
CA LEU A 167 11.35 -0.13 19.76
C LEU A 167 10.12 -0.27 20.66
N LEU A 168 8.98 -0.72 20.11
CA LEU A 168 7.77 -1.00 20.89
C LEU A 168 8.00 -2.14 21.88
N CYS A 169 8.58 -3.26 21.43
CA CYS A 169 8.96 -4.38 22.31
C CYS A 169 9.90 -3.91 23.42
N PHE A 170 10.94 -3.15 23.08
CA PHE A 170 11.90 -2.63 24.05
C PHE A 170 11.23 -1.67 25.03
N SER A 171 10.30 -0.81 24.60
CA SER A 171 9.59 0.12 25.48
C SER A 171 8.60 -0.57 26.43
N ILE A 172 8.05 -1.73 26.05
CA ILE A 172 7.04 -2.44 26.87
C ILE A 172 7.70 -3.41 27.85
N LEU A 173 8.70 -4.17 27.40
CA LEU A 173 9.27 -5.29 28.16
C LEU A 173 10.54 -4.93 28.95
N ASN A 174 11.05 -3.70 28.83
CA ASN A 174 12.39 -3.33 29.29
C ASN A 174 12.73 -3.82 30.70
N PRO A 175 13.62 -4.82 30.87
CA PRO A 175 13.99 -5.31 32.19
C PRO A 175 14.99 -4.38 32.90
N TYR A 176 15.67 -3.50 32.15
CA TYR A 176 16.72 -2.63 32.69
C TYR A 176 16.15 -1.41 33.41
N PHE A 177 14.96 -0.95 33.02
CA PHE A 177 14.29 0.21 33.60
C PHE A 177 12.88 -0.19 34.09
N PRO A 178 12.79 -0.86 35.25
CA PRO A 178 11.49 -1.29 35.77
C PRO A 178 10.61 -0.10 36.14
N LEU A 179 9.32 -0.21 35.80
CA LEU A 179 8.30 0.83 36.01
C LEU A 179 8.19 1.28 37.47
N TRP A 180 8.33 0.34 38.41
CA TRP A 180 8.22 0.61 39.85
C TRP A 180 9.42 1.37 40.44
N SER A 181 10.55 1.42 39.73
CA SER A 181 11.77 2.12 40.18
C SER A 181 11.87 3.53 39.60
N SER A 182 11.01 3.87 38.64
CA SER A 182 11.06 5.15 37.92
C SER A 182 10.38 6.26 38.72
N THR A 183 11.16 6.97 39.54
CA THR A 183 10.72 8.15 40.30
C THR A 183 10.65 9.42 39.44
N GLN A 184 11.37 9.44 38.31
CA GLN A 184 11.38 10.54 37.36
C GLN A 184 10.59 10.16 36.10
N LEU A 185 9.65 11.01 35.68
CA LEU A 185 8.80 10.79 34.50
C LEU A 185 9.44 11.27 33.18
N VAL A 186 10.73 11.62 33.22
CA VAL A 186 11.48 12.06 32.05
C VAL A 186 11.63 10.88 31.09
N PRO A 187 11.23 11.01 29.81
CA PRO A 187 11.32 9.91 28.88
C PRO A 187 12.77 9.48 28.68
N HIS A 188 12.98 8.17 28.63
CA HIS A 188 14.28 7.59 28.33
C HIS A 188 14.62 7.81 26.84
N PRO A 189 15.90 7.69 26.43
CA PRO A 189 16.30 7.92 25.03
C PRO A 189 15.51 7.08 24.01
N HIS A 190 15.15 5.84 24.36
CA HIS A 190 14.34 4.98 23.49
C HIS A 190 12.88 5.44 23.38
N GLU A 191 12.32 6.06 24.42
CA GLU A 191 10.97 6.62 24.42
C GLU A 191 10.91 7.92 23.61
N TRP A 192 11.97 8.73 23.67
CA TRP A 192 12.13 9.87 22.76
C TRP A 192 12.18 9.43 21.29
N LEU A 193 12.94 8.38 20.99
CA LEU A 193 13.00 7.82 19.64
C LEU A 193 11.63 7.28 19.19
N LEU A 194 10.90 6.58 20.07
CA LEU A 194 9.55 6.10 19.80
C LEU A 194 8.59 7.26 19.52
N LEU A 195 8.68 8.36 20.27
CA LEU A 195 7.87 9.57 20.03
C LEU A 195 8.12 10.14 18.64
N PHE A 196 9.39 10.28 18.23
CA PHE A 196 9.73 10.72 16.86
C PHE A 196 9.15 9.78 15.80
N TRP A 197 9.15 8.47 16.05
CA TRP A 197 8.55 7.49 15.14
C TRP A 197 7.03 7.65 15.02
N ILE A 198 6.31 7.75 16.14
CA ILE A 198 4.86 7.95 16.15
C ILE A 198 4.48 9.26 15.46
N LEU A 199 5.26 10.33 15.68
CA LEU A 199 5.07 11.61 14.99
C LEU A 199 5.32 11.49 13.48
N GLY A 200 6.35 10.73 13.07
CA GLY A 200 6.62 10.44 11.66
C GLY A 200 5.46 9.70 10.99
N PHE A 201 4.89 8.70 11.67
CA PHE A 201 3.69 7.99 11.19
C PHE A 201 2.47 8.92 11.10
N LEU A 202 2.29 9.83 12.07
CA LEU A 202 1.22 10.84 12.02
C LEU A 202 1.36 11.74 10.79
N VAL A 203 2.57 12.20 10.46
CA VAL A 203 2.82 12.98 9.25
C VAL A 203 2.53 12.15 8.00
N ALA A 204 2.99 10.90 7.94
CA ALA A 204 2.79 10.02 6.79
C ALA A 204 1.30 9.77 6.48
N VAL A 205 0.48 9.51 7.51
CA VAL A 205 -0.97 9.29 7.38
C VAL A 205 -1.70 10.53 6.88
N ASN A 206 -1.23 11.73 7.26
CA ASN A 206 -1.84 12.99 6.82
C ASN A 206 -1.43 13.41 5.41
N VAL A 207 -0.17 13.15 5.01
CA VAL A 207 0.34 13.50 3.68
C VAL A 207 -0.20 12.57 2.61
N ASN A 208 -0.38 11.28 2.92
CA ASN A 208 -0.82 10.26 1.96
C ASN A 208 -2.19 9.65 2.32
N PRO A 209 -3.30 10.40 2.20
CA PRO A 209 -4.64 9.90 2.57
C PRO A 209 -5.19 8.83 1.62
N ARG A 210 -4.56 8.62 0.44
CA ARG A 210 -5.03 7.70 -0.61
C ARG A 210 -4.79 6.22 -0.29
N GLU A 211 -4.01 5.90 0.75
CA GLU A 211 -3.73 4.52 1.19
C GLU A 211 -4.84 3.91 2.09
N ARG A 212 -5.99 4.57 2.29
CA ARG A 212 -7.06 4.12 3.20
C ARG A 212 -7.89 2.91 2.70
N GLY A 213 -7.43 2.19 1.68
CA GLY A 213 -8.08 0.96 1.20
C GLY A 213 -7.63 -0.26 2.01
N GLY A 214 -8.58 -1.13 2.41
CA GLY A 214 -8.27 -2.41 3.06
C GLY A 214 -7.47 -2.28 4.36
N LEU A 215 -6.28 -2.89 4.41
CA LEU A 215 -5.39 -2.90 5.59
C LEU A 215 -4.81 -1.53 5.95
N GLY A 216 -4.89 -0.53 5.07
CA GLY A 216 -4.38 0.82 5.35
C GLY A 216 -5.07 1.53 6.53
N TRP A 217 -6.26 1.08 6.94
CA TRP A 217 -6.91 1.56 8.16
C TRP A 217 -6.14 1.20 9.44
N ILE A 218 -5.38 0.10 9.44
CA ILE A 218 -4.60 -0.36 10.59
C ILE A 218 -3.54 0.69 10.97
N LYS A 219 -2.88 1.31 9.99
CA LYS A 219 -1.94 2.43 10.19
C LYS A 219 -2.54 3.57 11.00
N LEU A 220 -3.76 3.98 10.63
CA LEU A 220 -4.47 5.05 11.34
C LEU A 220 -4.76 4.64 12.79
N VAL A 221 -5.20 3.41 12.99
CA VAL A 221 -5.50 2.88 14.33
C VAL A 221 -4.23 2.86 15.19
N ILE A 222 -3.09 2.38 14.67
CA ILE A 222 -1.80 2.39 15.37
C ILE A 222 -1.41 3.80 15.81
N VAL A 223 -1.52 4.78 14.91
CA VAL A 223 -1.20 6.19 15.21
C VAL A 223 -2.12 6.75 16.28
N THR A 224 -3.43 6.48 16.21
CA THR A 224 -4.38 6.98 17.21
C THR A 224 -4.10 6.42 18.60
N PHE A 225 -3.87 5.11 18.75
CA PHE A 225 -3.47 4.52 20.02
C PHE A 225 -2.11 5.02 20.50
N GLY A 226 -1.15 5.22 19.60
CA GLY A 226 0.15 5.79 19.92
C GLY A 226 0.05 7.21 20.48
N MET A 227 -0.79 8.05 19.88
CA MET A 227 -1.05 9.42 20.36
C MET A 227 -1.76 9.44 21.72
N ILE A 228 -2.72 8.53 21.95
CA ILE A 228 -3.38 8.39 23.25
C ILE A 228 -2.37 7.93 24.32
N ALA A 229 -1.47 7.00 23.99
CA ALA A 229 -0.41 6.56 24.89
C ALA A 229 0.54 7.71 25.29
N ILE A 230 0.91 8.58 24.32
CA ILE A 230 1.69 9.79 24.60
C ILE A 230 0.91 10.75 25.51
N ALA A 231 -0.38 10.98 25.24
CA ALA A 231 -1.22 11.85 26.06
C ALA A 231 -1.34 11.35 27.51
N ILE A 232 -1.45 10.04 27.72
CA ILE A 232 -1.48 9.42 29.05
C ILE A 232 -0.14 9.56 29.76
N HIS A 233 0.98 9.42 29.05
CA HIS A 233 2.31 9.66 29.63
C HIS A 233 2.45 11.11 30.13
N VAL A 234 2.00 12.09 29.33
CA VAL A 234 2.00 13.51 29.73
C VAL A 234 1.04 13.76 30.88
N ALA A 235 -0.15 13.17 30.86
CA ALA A 235 -1.12 13.29 31.95
C ALA A 235 -0.58 12.71 33.27
N GLY A 236 0.19 11.61 33.19
CA GLY A 236 0.88 10.99 34.32
C GLY A 236 1.80 11.95 35.09
N ALA A 237 2.28 13.03 34.46
CA ALA A 237 3.10 14.05 35.12
C ALA A 237 2.35 14.85 36.20
N PHE A 238 1.02 14.88 36.13
CA PHE A 238 0.17 15.62 37.07
C PHE A 238 -0.31 14.76 38.24
N PHE A 239 -0.06 13.45 38.25
CA PHE A 239 -0.51 12.51 39.28
C PHE A 239 0.63 12.08 40.22
N HIS A 240 0.25 11.78 41.48
CA HIS A 240 1.17 11.31 42.52
C HIS A 240 1.30 9.77 42.53
N ASP A 241 2.37 9.28 43.17
CA ASP A 241 3.03 7.97 42.98
C ASP A 241 2.15 6.78 42.60
N ASP A 242 1.12 6.40 43.38
CA ASP A 242 0.29 5.22 43.08
C ASP A 242 -0.54 5.36 41.80
N ASN A 243 -1.16 6.53 41.61
CA ASN A 243 -1.94 6.81 40.40
C ASN A 243 -1.03 6.93 39.17
N ARG A 244 0.22 7.38 39.36
CA ARG A 244 1.22 7.48 38.28
C ARG A 244 1.62 6.11 37.74
N LEU A 245 1.79 5.12 38.60
CA LEU A 245 2.08 3.74 38.19
C LEU A 245 0.94 3.13 37.35
N VAL A 246 -0.31 3.39 37.75
CA VAL A 246 -1.49 2.96 36.98
C VAL A 246 -1.51 3.60 35.60
N MET A 247 -1.20 4.91 35.49
CA MET A 247 -1.12 5.59 34.19
C MET A 247 -0.04 5.01 33.29
N LEU A 248 1.15 4.71 33.84
CA LEU A 248 2.23 4.07 33.07
C LEU A 248 1.87 2.65 32.62
N TYR A 249 1.12 1.91 33.45
CA TYR A 249 0.60 0.60 33.05
C TYR A 249 -0.40 0.72 31.89
N ILE A 250 -1.35 1.66 31.96
CA ILE A 250 -2.31 1.91 30.88
C ILE A 250 -1.58 2.32 29.59
N ARG A 251 -0.59 3.20 29.67
CA ARG A 251 0.29 3.54 28.53
C ARG A 251 0.89 2.29 27.91
N ASN A 252 1.48 1.40 28.70
CA ASN A 252 2.11 0.19 28.19
C ASN A 252 1.11 -0.79 27.55
N GLN A 253 -0.12 -0.88 28.08
CA GLN A 253 -1.18 -1.67 27.45
C GLN A 253 -1.56 -1.11 26.08
N LEU A 254 -1.67 0.21 25.95
CA LEU A 254 -1.95 0.85 24.66
C LEU A 254 -0.80 0.66 23.66
N LEU A 255 0.45 0.78 24.12
CA LEU A 255 1.63 0.46 23.30
C LEU A 255 1.68 -1.02 22.91
N ALA A 256 1.20 -1.94 23.76
CA ALA A 256 1.08 -3.35 23.44
C ALA A 256 0.01 -3.62 22.38
N VAL A 257 -1.11 -2.88 22.40
CA VAL A 257 -2.09 -2.90 21.30
C VAL A 257 -1.45 -2.36 20.01
N CYS A 258 -0.69 -1.27 20.07
CA CYS A 258 0.08 -0.78 18.91
C CYS A 258 1.05 -1.85 18.38
N LEU A 259 1.75 -2.57 19.26
CA LEU A 259 2.65 -3.65 18.88
C LEU A 259 1.92 -4.79 18.17
N LEU A 260 0.78 -5.24 18.73
CA LEU A 260 -0.05 -6.27 18.10
C LEU A 260 -0.48 -5.84 16.70
N LEU A 261 -0.99 -4.62 16.56
CA LEU A 261 -1.43 -4.09 15.28
C LEU A 261 -0.28 -3.88 14.30
N ALA A 262 0.91 -3.50 14.78
CA ALA A 262 2.11 -3.38 13.95
C ALA A 262 2.52 -4.74 13.33
N PHE A 263 2.30 -5.86 14.03
CA PHE A 263 2.48 -7.19 13.43
C PHE A 263 1.43 -7.54 12.36
N PHE A 264 0.23 -6.94 12.42
CA PHE A 264 -0.85 -7.18 11.44
C PHE A 264 -0.82 -6.21 10.24
N GLU A 265 -0.19 -5.05 10.36
CA GLU A 265 -0.14 -4.03 9.32
C GLU A 265 0.63 -4.47 8.06
N PHE A 266 1.48 -5.50 8.18
CA PHE A 266 2.37 -5.98 7.13
C PHE A 266 2.04 -7.40 6.64
#